data_AF-A0A968RM93-F1
#
_entry.id   AF-A0A968RM93-F1
#
_cell.length_a   1.000
_cell.length_b   1.000
_cell.length_c   1.000
_cell.angle_alpha   90.00
_cell.angle_beta   90.00
_cell.angle_gamma   90.00
#
_symmetry.space_group_name_H-M   'P 1'
#
loop_
_entity.id
_entity.type
_entity.pdbx_description
1 polymer ?
#
loop_
_entity_poly.entity_id
_entity_poly.type
_entity_poly.pdbx_seq_one_letter_code
_entity_poly.pdbx_strand_id
1 'polypeptide(L)'
;MFQYNFNYELKSLLRNNWILSVSLLLLCLCLFSGYNGNQKVAKRVADIEKVNKQVMEGDSLAVVLLDSLAAGYGVNVSSWRRPDRPTAVGAYNPRVAAMPPAPLALIATGQSDIFTHYVQPSIYGDEFALKLTELSSPVQLLFGSFDLSFVLIYLLPLIVIAFTYDLLSSERENGSLRLLAAQPLSIFAWLSQKALIRFFLFECDFRYSYQIDFAN
;
A
#
# COMPACT_ATOMS: atom_id res chain seq x y z
N MET A 1 -34.32 6.22 -22.67
CA MET A 1 -34.63 5.50 -21.42
C MET A 1 -33.44 5.38 -20.47
N PHE A 2 -32.27 4.94 -20.94
CA PHE A 2 -31.08 4.71 -20.09
C PHE A 2 -30.67 5.92 -19.23
N GLN A 3 -30.67 7.12 -19.84
CA GLN A 3 -30.27 8.37 -19.18
C GLN A 3 -31.25 8.82 -18.08
N TYR A 4 -32.56 8.58 -18.26
CA TYR A 4 -33.57 8.86 -17.24
C TYR A 4 -33.45 7.88 -16.07
N ASN A 5 -33.33 6.58 -16.36
CA ASN A 5 -33.09 5.57 -15.32
C ASN A 5 -31.82 5.88 -14.51
N PHE A 6 -30.75 6.30 -15.19
CA PHE A 6 -29.52 6.70 -14.53
C PHE A 6 -29.74 7.88 -13.56
N ASN A 7 -30.37 8.96 -14.01
CA ASN A 7 -30.61 10.13 -13.17
C ASN A 7 -31.52 9.84 -11.97
N TYR A 8 -32.57 9.03 -12.15
CA TYR A 8 -33.47 8.66 -11.04
C TYR A 8 -32.82 7.68 -10.06
N GLU A 9 -32.05 6.70 -10.55
CA GLU A 9 -31.28 5.81 -9.68
C GLU A 9 -30.24 6.61 -8.89
N LEU A 10 -29.50 7.52 -9.53
CA LEU A 10 -28.51 8.38 -8.87
C LEU A 10 -29.17 9.25 -7.77
N LYS A 11 -30.31 9.89 -8.06
CA LYS A 11 -31.07 10.65 -7.05
C LYS A 11 -31.56 9.76 -5.91
N SER A 12 -31.97 8.53 -6.21
CA SER A 12 -32.41 7.56 -5.21
C SER A 12 -31.26 7.13 -4.28
N LEU A 13 -30.09 6.85 -4.86
CA LEU A 13 -28.87 6.48 -4.13
C LEU A 13 -28.40 7.63 -3.24
N LEU A 14 -28.36 8.85 -3.76
CA LEU A 14 -27.97 10.05 -3.01
C LEU A 14 -28.96 10.45 -1.91
N ARG A 15 -30.21 9.99 -1.96
CA ARG A 15 -31.20 10.24 -0.90
C ARG A 15 -31.15 9.20 0.22
N ASN A 16 -30.47 8.08 -0.01
CA ASN A 16 -30.39 7.00 0.97
C ASN A 16 -29.22 7.25 1.93
N ASN A 17 -29.54 7.68 3.15
CA ASN A 17 -28.55 7.98 4.20
C ASN A 17 -27.63 6.79 4.52
N TRP A 18 -28.11 5.55 4.40
CA TRP A 18 -27.30 4.36 4.63
C TRP A 18 -26.23 4.18 3.53
N ILE A 19 -26.62 4.35 2.27
CA ILE A 19 -25.71 4.28 1.12
C ILE A 19 -24.67 5.39 1.21
N LEU A 20 -25.09 6.61 1.54
CA LEU A 20 -24.18 7.73 1.77
C LEU A 20 -23.19 7.45 2.92
N SER A 21 -23.67 6.89 4.03
CA SER A 21 -22.81 6.59 5.19
C SER A 21 -21.74 5.57 4.85
N VAL A 22 -22.07 4.54 4.06
CA VAL A 22 -21.08 3.54 3.66
C VAL A 22 -20.18 4.04 2.53
N SER A 23 -20.66 4.85 1.58
CA SER A 23 -19.79 5.50 0.60
C SER A 23 -18.75 6.39 1.29
N LEU A 24 -19.19 7.17 2.27
CA LEU A 24 -18.30 8.01 3.09
C LEU A 24 -17.29 7.16 3.87
N LEU A 25 -17.73 6.05 4.48
CA LEU A 25 -16.84 5.13 5.18
C LEU A 25 -15.80 4.53 4.23
N LEU A 26 -16.22 4.08 3.05
CA LEU A 26 -15.32 3.54 2.02
C LEU A 26 -14.30 4.59 1.57
N LEU A 27 -14.76 5.82 1.32
CA LEU A 27 -13.89 6.93 0.95
C LEU A 27 -12.87 7.23 2.06
N CYS A 28 -13.30 7.26 3.32
CA CYS A 28 -12.41 7.40 4.47
C CYS A 28 -11.37 6.27 4.55
N LEU A 29 -11.79 5.02 4.33
CA LEU A 29 -10.87 3.86 4.31
C LEU A 29 -9.88 3.94 3.15
N CYS A 30 -10.32 4.34 1.96
CA CYS A 30 -9.45 4.56 0.80
C CYS A 30 -8.40 5.64 1.09
N LEU A 31 -8.82 6.81 1.59
CA LEU A 31 -7.92 7.90 1.95
C LEU A 31 -6.93 7.49 3.04
N PHE A 32 -7.41 6.82 4.09
CA PHE A 32 -6.56 6.31 5.16
C PHE A 32 -5.55 5.27 4.65
N SER A 33 -5.98 4.36 3.78
CA SER A 33 -5.10 3.33 3.19
C SER A 33 -4.04 3.93 2.27
N GLY A 34 -4.39 4.93 1.46
CA GLY A 34 -3.45 5.65 0.60
C GLY A 34 -2.44 6.46 1.40
N TYR A 35 -2.88 7.13 2.46
CA TYR A 35 -2.00 7.82 3.41
C TYR A 35 -1.03 6.85 4.08
N ASN A 36 -1.52 5.70 4.53
CA ASN A 36 -0.68 4.65 5.14
C ASN A 36 0.37 4.13 4.15
N GLY A 37 -0.03 3.84 2.91
CA GLY A 37 0.89 3.41 1.85
C GLY A 37 2.00 4.44 1.58
N ASN A 38 1.64 5.71 1.48
CA ASN A 38 2.61 6.79 1.27
C ASN A 38 3.60 6.91 2.44
N GLN A 39 3.11 6.88 3.68
CA GLN A 39 3.97 6.93 4.88
C GLN A 39 4.97 5.76 4.92
N LYS A 40 4.55 4.55 4.54
CA LYS A 40 5.43 3.37 4.48
C LYS A 40 6.53 3.52 3.43
N VAL A 41 6.18 4.04 2.24
CA VAL A 41 7.14 4.30 1.16
C VAL A 41 8.14 5.37 1.59
N ALA A 42 7.66 6.49 2.14
CA ALA A 42 8.50 7.58 2.61
C ALA A 42 9.47 7.12 3.72
N LYS A 43 8.97 6.33 4.69
CA LYS A 43 9.80 5.76 5.75
C LYS A 43 10.90 4.85 5.19
N ARG A 44 10.56 3.95 4.26
CA ARG A 44 11.52 3.05 3.60
C ARG A 44 12.63 3.83 2.88
N VAL A 45 12.28 4.88 2.15
CA VAL A 45 13.26 5.73 1.46
C VAL A 45 14.18 6.41 2.48
N ALA A 46 13.61 6.99 3.53
CA ALA A 46 14.38 7.65 4.59
C ALA A 46 15.32 6.68 5.34
N ASP A 47 14.86 5.45 5.61
CA ASP A 47 15.67 4.42 6.26
C ASP A 47 16.87 4.02 5.38
N ILE A 48 16.65 3.80 4.08
CA ILE A 48 17.72 3.47 3.11
C ILE A 48 18.72 4.63 3.00
N GLU A 49 18.23 5.87 2.88
CA GLU A 49 19.08 7.06 2.77
C GLU A 49 19.94 7.25 4.03
N LYS A 50 19.33 7.08 5.21
CA LYS A 50 20.02 7.17 6.49
C LYS A 50 21.16 6.16 6.60
N VAL A 51 20.92 4.90 6.23
CA VAL A 51 21.93 3.83 6.32
C VAL A 51 23.04 4.05 5.28
N ASN A 52 22.69 4.46 4.07
CA ASN A 52 23.69 4.82 3.06
C ASN A 52 24.58 5.97 3.52
N LYS A 53 23.99 7.01 4.14
CA LYS A 53 24.75 8.13 4.71
C LYS A 53 25.71 7.67 5.81
N GLN A 54 25.26 6.78 6.70
CA GLN A 54 26.12 6.20 7.74
C GLN A 54 27.32 5.43 7.16
N VAL A 55 27.10 4.65 6.10
CA VAL A 55 28.20 3.94 5.41
C VAL A 55 29.16 4.92 4.74
N MET A 56 28.65 5.96 4.07
CA MET A 56 29.50 6.99 3.45
C MET A 56 30.35 7.75 4.47
N GLU A 57 29.78 8.09 5.62
CA GLU A 57 30.53 8.71 6.73
C GLU A 57 31.65 7.77 7.22
N GLY A 58 31.34 6.48 7.43
CA GLY A 58 32.33 5.46 7.80
C GLY A 58 33.43 5.27 6.75
N ASP A 59 33.08 5.30 5.47
CA ASP A 59 34.05 5.22 4.37
C ASP A 59 34.99 6.41 4.33
N SER A 60 34.47 7.62 4.52
CA SER A 60 35.31 8.83 4.55
C SER A 60 36.38 8.76 5.65
N LEU A 61 36.00 8.26 6.83
CA LEU A 61 36.93 8.03 7.94
C LEU A 61 37.92 6.91 7.61
N ALA A 62 37.48 5.83 6.97
CA ALA A 62 38.34 4.73 6.57
C ALA A 62 39.39 5.17 5.54
N VAL A 63 39.02 6.02 4.58
CA VAL A 63 39.94 6.61 3.60
C VAL A 63 41.01 7.48 4.28
N VAL A 64 40.61 8.36 5.19
CA VAL A 64 41.57 9.20 5.95
C VAL A 64 42.55 8.35 6.77
N LEU A 65 42.07 7.25 7.36
CA LEU A 65 42.92 6.30 8.08
C LEU A 65 43.87 5.55 7.14
N LEU A 66 43.42 5.17 5.94
CA LEU A 66 44.26 4.56 4.91
C LEU A 66 45.38 5.51 4.45
N ASP A 67 45.07 6.78 4.21
CA ASP A 67 46.05 7.79 3.81
C ASP A 67 47.11 8.00 4.91
N SER A 68 46.67 8.07 6.16
CA SER A 68 47.56 8.22 7.31
C SER A 68 48.51 7.02 7.46
N LEU A 69 47.99 5.80 7.24
CA LEU A 69 48.77 4.57 7.24
C LEU A 69 49.76 4.53 6.07
N ALA A 70 49.34 4.94 4.87
CA ALA A 70 50.20 5.00 3.68
C ALA A 70 51.35 6.00 3.83
N ALA A 71 51.11 7.12 4.52
CA ALA A 71 52.14 8.11 4.87
C ALA A 71 53.05 7.67 6.04
N GLY A 72 52.81 6.51 6.65
CA GLY A 72 53.62 5.96 7.74
C GLY A 72 53.35 6.57 9.11
N TYR A 73 52.24 7.32 9.28
CA TYR A 73 51.85 7.86 10.58
C TYR A 73 51.30 6.76 11.50
N GLY A 74 51.57 6.89 12.81
CA GLY A 74 50.94 6.05 13.82
C GLY A 74 49.46 6.37 13.96
N VAL A 75 48.60 5.36 13.80
CA VAL A 75 47.14 5.52 13.94
C VAL A 75 46.65 4.93 15.26
N ASN A 76 45.70 5.60 15.90
CA ASN A 76 45.09 5.16 17.17
C ASN A 76 43.92 4.18 16.93
N VAL A 77 44.19 3.09 16.23
CA VAL A 77 43.21 2.02 15.99
C VAL A 77 43.88 0.66 16.14
N SER A 78 43.16 -0.30 16.71
CA SER A 78 43.66 -1.66 16.86
C SER A 78 43.94 -2.31 15.51
N SER A 79 44.99 -3.14 15.44
CA SER A 79 45.47 -3.75 14.18
C SER A 79 44.38 -4.50 13.38
N TRP A 80 43.41 -5.12 14.07
CA TRP A 80 42.30 -5.86 13.47
C TRP A 80 41.15 -5.00 12.94
N ARG A 81 41.07 -3.72 13.31
CA ARG A 81 40.10 -2.74 12.78
C ARG A 81 40.68 -1.86 11.68
N ARG A 82 41.96 -2.04 11.35
CA ARG A 82 42.62 -1.19 10.35
C ARG A 82 42.05 -1.47 8.95
N PRO A 83 41.73 -0.42 8.18
CA PRO A 83 41.10 -0.55 6.86
C PRO A 83 42.04 -1.10 5.76
N ASP A 84 43.35 -1.22 6.04
CA ASP A 84 44.33 -1.88 5.16
C ASP A 84 44.09 -3.40 5.04
N ARG A 85 43.31 -3.98 5.96
CA ARG A 85 42.92 -5.39 5.92
C ARG A 85 41.54 -5.52 5.25
N PRO A 86 41.41 -6.28 4.14
CA PRO A 86 40.11 -6.52 3.51
C PRO A 86 39.07 -7.12 4.46
N THR A 87 39.49 -7.95 5.40
CA THR A 87 38.63 -8.56 6.42
C THR A 87 38.11 -7.56 7.45
N ALA A 88 38.85 -6.49 7.74
CA ALA A 88 38.38 -5.44 8.64
C ALA A 88 37.33 -4.57 7.96
N VAL A 89 37.50 -4.25 6.67
CA VAL A 89 36.53 -3.50 5.88
C VAL A 89 35.19 -4.24 5.83
N GLY A 90 35.18 -5.53 5.48
CA GLY A 90 33.93 -6.29 5.43
C GLY A 90 33.32 -6.63 6.81
N ALA A 91 34.07 -6.50 7.90
CA ALA A 91 33.56 -6.75 9.25
C ALA A 91 33.01 -5.49 9.93
N TYR A 92 33.69 -4.35 9.75
CA TYR A 92 33.42 -3.10 10.47
C TYR A 92 32.82 -2.00 9.59
N ASN A 93 32.92 -2.10 8.26
CA ASN A 93 32.29 -1.21 7.28
C ASN A 93 31.51 -2.03 6.22
N PRO A 94 30.51 -2.84 6.64
CA PRO A 94 29.72 -3.65 5.70
C PRO A 94 28.93 -2.77 4.74
N ARG A 95 28.76 -3.25 3.51
CA ARG A 95 28.05 -2.53 2.44
C ARG A 95 26.55 -2.68 2.59
N VAL A 96 25.80 -1.65 2.22
CA VAL A 96 24.33 -1.70 2.22
C VAL A 96 23.84 -2.41 0.97
N ALA A 97 23.09 -3.48 1.13
CA ALA A 97 22.21 -4.02 0.11
C ALA A 97 20.78 -3.55 0.43
N ALA A 98 20.31 -2.57 -0.34
CA ALA A 98 19.00 -1.96 -0.17
C ALA A 98 18.03 -2.40 -1.28
N MET A 99 16.74 -2.51 -0.93
CA MET A 99 15.65 -2.77 -1.85
C MET A 99 14.74 -1.52 -1.89
N PRO A 100 14.84 -0.67 -2.92
CA PRO A 100 14.00 0.51 -3.03
C PRO A 100 12.52 0.11 -3.21
N PRO A 101 11.56 0.98 -2.81
CA PRO A 101 10.15 0.73 -3.01
C PRO A 101 9.84 0.60 -4.52
N ALA A 102 8.97 -0.36 -4.86
CA ALA A 102 8.47 -0.50 -6.22
C ALA A 102 7.61 0.72 -6.61
N PRO A 103 7.46 1.05 -7.91
CA PRO A 103 6.70 2.21 -8.36
C PRO A 103 5.24 2.26 -7.86
N LEU A 104 4.62 1.08 -7.68
CA LEU A 104 3.24 0.94 -7.19
C LEU A 104 3.15 0.61 -5.70
N ALA A 105 4.25 0.70 -4.94
CA ALA A 105 4.29 0.35 -3.53
C ALA A 105 3.36 1.22 -2.65
N LEU A 106 3.04 2.44 -3.11
CA LEU A 106 2.06 3.31 -2.47
C LEU A 106 0.64 2.71 -2.50
N ILE A 107 0.29 2.04 -3.59
CA ILE A 107 -1.03 1.43 -3.81
C ILE A 107 -1.06 0.00 -3.24
N ALA A 108 0.00 -0.76 -3.50
CA ALA A 108 0.13 -2.17 -3.14
C ALA A 108 1.49 -2.41 -2.49
N THR A 109 1.54 -2.38 -1.16
CA THR A 109 2.76 -2.70 -0.39
C THR A 109 3.00 -4.20 -0.35
N GLY A 110 1.91 -4.99 -0.30
CA GLY A 110 1.95 -6.45 -0.30
C GLY A 110 2.82 -7.05 0.81
N GLN A 111 3.53 -8.14 0.49
CA GLN A 111 4.43 -8.84 1.42
C GLN A 111 5.70 -8.06 1.74
N SER A 112 6.02 -7.00 0.99
CA SER A 112 7.22 -6.20 1.25
C SER A 112 7.18 -5.48 2.59
N ASP A 113 6.01 -5.35 3.21
CA ASP A 113 5.85 -4.79 4.56
C ASP A 113 6.45 -5.69 5.65
N ILE A 114 6.51 -7.00 5.42
CA ILE A 114 6.98 -8.00 6.39
C ILE A 114 8.50 -8.16 6.31
N PHE A 115 9.07 -8.00 5.12
CA PHE A 115 10.51 -8.19 4.91
C PHE A 115 11.32 -6.91 5.17
N THR A 116 12.51 -7.09 5.74
CA THR A 116 13.50 -6.02 5.86
C THR A 116 13.88 -5.48 4.48
N HIS A 117 13.94 -4.15 4.34
CA HIS A 117 14.19 -3.46 3.07
C HIS A 117 15.64 -3.01 2.87
N TYR A 118 16.52 -3.17 3.86
CA TYR A 118 17.96 -3.03 3.71
C TYR A 118 18.72 -4.02 4.60
N VAL A 119 19.90 -4.46 4.16
CA VAL A 119 20.76 -5.37 4.90
C VAL A 119 22.21 -4.93 4.77
N GLN A 120 23.02 -5.16 5.80
CA GLN A 120 24.45 -4.85 5.80
C GLN A 120 25.28 -6.12 6.03
N PRO A 121 25.42 -6.99 5.02
CA PRO A 121 26.13 -8.26 5.15
C PRO A 121 27.55 -8.07 5.66
N SER A 122 27.86 -8.69 6.81
CA SER A 122 29.20 -8.73 7.41
C SER A 122 29.84 -10.11 7.31
N ILE A 123 31.18 -10.16 7.23
CA ILE A 123 31.96 -11.40 7.10
C ILE A 123 31.75 -12.37 8.28
N TYR A 124 31.41 -11.85 9.45
CA TYR A 124 31.23 -12.64 10.68
C TYR A 124 29.75 -12.75 11.11
N GLY A 125 28.80 -12.22 10.32
CA GLY A 125 27.39 -12.14 10.70
C GLY A 125 26.61 -13.40 10.32
N ASP A 126 25.99 -14.05 11.31
CA ASP A 126 24.93 -15.04 11.08
C ASP A 126 23.58 -14.33 10.87
N GLU A 127 23.45 -13.64 9.74
CA GLU A 127 22.32 -12.74 9.47
C GLU A 127 21.01 -13.46 9.12
N PHE A 128 21.07 -14.74 8.77
CA PHE A 128 19.89 -15.52 8.37
C PHE A 128 18.96 -15.84 9.55
N ALA A 129 19.50 -15.99 10.76
CA ALA A 129 18.73 -16.38 11.95
C ALA A 129 18.00 -15.21 12.64
N LEU A 130 18.41 -13.95 12.40
CA LEU A 130 17.87 -12.78 13.11
C LEU A 130 16.79 -12.02 12.31
N LYS A 131 16.78 -12.09 10.97
CA LYS A 131 15.84 -11.34 10.12
C LYS A 131 14.49 -12.01 9.87
N LEU A 132 14.41 -13.34 9.94
CA LEU A 132 13.12 -14.05 9.89
C LEU A 132 12.33 -13.93 11.21
N THR A 133 12.97 -13.41 12.26
CA THR A 133 12.49 -13.47 13.65
C THR A 133 12.03 -12.11 14.18
N GLU A 134 11.77 -11.13 13.30
CA GLU A 134 10.83 -10.09 13.68
C GLU A 134 9.45 -10.74 13.71
N LEU A 135 9.03 -11.15 14.92
CA LEU A 135 7.74 -11.78 15.24
C LEU A 135 6.59 -10.94 14.68
N SER A 136 6.28 -11.14 13.40
CA SER A 136 5.18 -10.47 12.74
C SER A 136 3.91 -11.09 13.31
N SER A 137 2.92 -10.25 13.64
CA SER A 137 1.65 -10.75 14.15
C SER A 137 1.06 -11.78 13.18
N PRO A 138 0.69 -12.99 13.61
CA PRO A 138 0.10 -14.01 12.73
C PRO A 138 -1.14 -13.50 11.99
N VAL A 139 -1.87 -12.57 12.63
CA VAL A 139 -3.03 -11.89 12.04
C VAL A 139 -2.60 -10.97 10.89
N GLN A 140 -1.49 -10.25 11.05
CA GLN A 140 -0.94 -9.38 10.00
C GLN A 140 -0.37 -10.19 8.83
N LEU A 141 0.19 -11.38 9.08
CA LEU A 141 0.59 -12.32 8.03
C LEU A 141 -0.60 -12.85 7.22
N LEU A 142 -1.75 -13.09 7.87
CA LEU A 142 -2.95 -13.60 7.21
C LEU A 142 -3.65 -12.55 6.34
N PHE A 143 -3.82 -11.33 6.85
CA PHE A 143 -4.56 -10.26 6.15
C PHE A 143 -3.65 -9.34 5.32
N GLY A 144 -2.34 -9.39 5.54
CA GLY A 144 -1.37 -8.51 4.89
C GLY A 144 -1.37 -7.09 5.46
N SER A 145 -0.66 -6.20 4.76
CA SER A 145 -0.66 -4.76 5.05
C SER A 145 -2.02 -4.14 4.69
N PHE A 146 -2.51 -3.24 5.54
CA PHE A 146 -3.67 -2.41 5.19
C PHE A 146 -3.26 -1.32 4.18
N ASP A 147 -3.34 -1.66 2.89
CA ASP A 147 -3.04 -0.76 1.76
C ASP A 147 -4.26 -0.58 0.85
N LEU A 148 -4.13 0.27 -0.17
CA LEU A 148 -5.24 0.57 -1.06
C LEU A 148 -5.69 -0.67 -1.85
N SER A 149 -4.76 -1.55 -2.21
CA SER A 149 -5.08 -2.82 -2.87
C SER A 149 -5.94 -3.72 -2.00
N PHE A 150 -5.71 -3.76 -0.68
CA PHE A 150 -6.53 -4.50 0.27
C PHE A 150 -7.98 -3.99 0.27
N VAL A 151 -8.16 -2.67 0.28
CA VAL A 151 -9.50 -2.06 0.22
C VAL A 151 -10.22 -2.42 -1.07
N LEU A 152 -9.54 -2.35 -2.21
CA LEU A 152 -10.15 -2.61 -3.53
C LEU A 152 -10.43 -4.10 -3.78
N ILE A 153 -9.57 -5.00 -3.32
CA ILE A 153 -9.68 -6.45 -3.61
C ILE A 153 -10.58 -7.15 -2.60
N TYR A 154 -10.60 -6.73 -1.33
CA TYR A 154 -11.34 -7.42 -0.27
C TYR A 154 -12.57 -6.66 0.21
N LEU A 155 -12.45 -5.36 0.51
CA LEU A 155 -13.55 -4.59 1.11
C LEU A 155 -14.58 -4.14 0.07
N LEU A 156 -14.13 -3.60 -1.07
CA LEU A 156 -15.02 -3.11 -2.12
C LEU A 156 -15.99 -4.20 -2.62
N PRO A 157 -15.56 -5.43 -2.94
CA PRO A 157 -16.49 -6.46 -3.41
C PRO A 157 -17.49 -6.88 -2.34
N LEU A 158 -17.07 -6.96 -1.07
CA LEU A 158 -17.94 -7.31 0.04
C LEU A 158 -19.04 -6.26 0.24
N ILE A 159 -18.66 -4.97 0.15
CA ILE A 159 -19.59 -3.84 0.21
C ILE A 159 -20.56 -3.89 -0.98
N VAL A 160 -20.06 -4.10 -2.20
CA VAL A 160 -20.92 -4.21 -3.40
C VAL A 160 -21.93 -5.35 -3.26
N ILE A 161 -21.53 -6.52 -2.77
CA ILE A 161 -22.44 -7.64 -2.51
C ILE A 161 -23.49 -7.26 -1.45
N ALA A 162 -23.06 -6.64 -0.35
CA ALA A 162 -23.96 -6.17 0.71
C ALA A 162 -24.96 -5.09 0.24
N PHE A 163 -24.66 -4.32 -0.82
CA PHE A 163 -25.60 -3.34 -1.38
C PHE A 163 -26.45 -3.86 -2.55
N THR A 164 -26.06 -5.00 -3.12
CA THR A 164 -26.77 -5.59 -4.24
C THR A 164 -27.68 -6.75 -3.82
N TYR A 165 -27.47 -7.37 -2.65
CA TYR A 165 -28.28 -8.54 -2.25
C TYR A 165 -29.79 -8.23 -2.12
N ASP A 166 -30.15 -7.05 -1.62
CA ASP A 166 -31.54 -6.68 -1.37
C ASP A 166 -32.24 -6.02 -2.57
N LEU A 167 -31.53 -5.84 -3.69
CA LEU A 167 -32.08 -5.18 -4.89
C LEU A 167 -33.37 -5.85 -5.37
N LEU A 168 -33.36 -7.18 -5.45
CA LEU A 168 -34.50 -7.93 -5.99
C LEU A 168 -35.64 -8.05 -4.98
N SER A 169 -35.30 -8.22 -3.70
CA SER A 169 -36.29 -8.40 -2.63
C SER A 169 -37.04 -7.10 -2.35
N SER A 170 -36.34 -5.97 -2.24
CA SER A 170 -36.95 -4.65 -2.05
C SER A 170 -37.91 -4.25 -3.19
N GLU A 171 -37.60 -4.61 -4.44
CA GLU A 171 -38.45 -4.31 -5.60
C GLU A 171 -39.67 -5.23 -5.69
N ARG A 172 -39.54 -6.47 -5.18
CA ARG A 172 -40.65 -7.41 -5.06
C ARG A 172 -41.65 -6.96 -4.01
N GLU A 173 -41.17 -6.51 -2.85
CA GLU A 173 -41.99 -6.05 -1.73
C GLU A 173 -42.73 -4.75 -2.06
N ASN A 174 -42.07 -3.82 -2.76
CA ASN A 174 -42.68 -2.58 -3.25
C ASN A 174 -43.67 -2.78 -4.42
N GLY A 175 -43.87 -4.01 -4.91
CA GLY A 175 -44.78 -4.32 -6.03
C GLY A 175 -44.31 -3.84 -7.42
N SER A 176 -43.22 -3.07 -7.47
CA SER A 176 -42.55 -2.55 -8.67
C SER A 176 -42.15 -3.67 -9.65
N LEU A 177 -41.71 -4.81 -9.11
CA LEU A 177 -41.25 -5.94 -9.93
C LEU A 177 -42.32 -6.47 -10.90
N ARG A 178 -43.61 -6.46 -10.49
CA ARG A 178 -44.73 -6.91 -11.33
C ARG A 178 -45.01 -5.94 -12.47
N LEU A 179 -44.83 -4.64 -12.23
CA LEU A 179 -44.95 -3.58 -13.23
C LEU A 179 -43.80 -3.63 -14.25
N LEU A 180 -42.56 -3.86 -13.78
CA LEU A 180 -41.39 -4.03 -14.65
C LEU A 180 -41.51 -5.28 -15.53
N ALA A 181 -42.01 -6.39 -14.99
CA ALA A 181 -42.23 -7.62 -15.75
C ALA A 181 -43.31 -7.50 -16.84
N ALA A 182 -44.21 -6.52 -16.74
CA ALA A 182 -45.22 -6.23 -17.77
C ALA A 182 -44.67 -5.38 -18.93
N GLN A 183 -43.44 -4.87 -18.81
CA GLN A 183 -42.75 -4.15 -19.88
C GLN A 183 -41.88 -5.11 -20.72
N PRO A 184 -41.60 -4.80 -22.00
CA PRO A 184 -40.72 -5.58 -22.85
C PRO A 184 -39.24 -5.36 -22.48
N LEU A 185 -38.89 -5.57 -21.22
CA LEU A 185 -37.55 -5.39 -20.67
C LEU A 185 -37.13 -6.69 -19.99
N SER A 186 -35.92 -7.16 -20.28
CA SER A 186 -35.39 -8.32 -19.55
C SER A 186 -35.02 -7.89 -18.12
N ILE A 187 -35.56 -8.60 -17.14
CA ILE A 187 -35.32 -8.36 -15.71
C ILE A 187 -33.83 -8.47 -15.39
N PHE A 188 -33.11 -9.40 -16.04
CA PHE A 188 -31.66 -9.57 -15.92
C PHE A 188 -30.87 -8.36 -16.43
N ALA A 189 -31.20 -7.82 -17.62
CA ALA A 189 -30.51 -6.63 -18.13
C ALA A 189 -30.74 -5.43 -17.20
N TRP A 190 -31.97 -5.26 -16.70
CA TRP A 190 -32.30 -4.19 -15.77
C TRP A 190 -31.56 -4.31 -14.42
N LEU A 191 -31.51 -5.52 -13.84
CA LEU A 191 -30.73 -5.81 -12.62
C LEU A 191 -29.23 -5.55 -12.83
N SER A 192 -28.68 -6.01 -13.95
CA SER A 192 -27.27 -5.80 -14.28
C SER A 192 -26.94 -4.31 -14.41
N GLN A 193 -27.85 -3.54 -14.99
CA GLN A 193 -27.70 -2.10 -15.16
C GLN A 193 -27.72 -1.37 -13.80
N LYS A 194 -28.62 -1.74 -12.89
CA LYS A 194 -28.64 -1.20 -11.52
C LYS A 194 -27.39 -1.57 -10.72
N ALA A 195 -26.93 -2.81 -10.83
CA ALA A 195 -25.70 -3.27 -10.18
C ALA A 195 -24.48 -2.51 -10.71
N LEU A 196 -24.37 -2.32 -12.03
CA LEU A 196 -23.30 -1.56 -12.65
C LEU A 196 -23.32 -0.09 -12.22
N ILE A 197 -24.49 0.56 -12.16
CA ILE A 197 -24.59 1.96 -11.70
C ILE A 197 -24.09 2.10 -10.26
N ARG A 198 -24.46 1.17 -9.37
CA ARG A 198 -23.99 1.16 -7.97
C ARG A 198 -22.49 0.92 -7.89
N PHE A 199 -21.99 -0.05 -8.66
CA PHE A 199 -20.55 -0.31 -8.77
C PHE A 199 -19.78 0.94 -9.22
N PHE A 200 -20.22 1.58 -10.31
CA PHE A 200 -19.58 2.80 -10.81
C PHE A 200 -19.74 4.01 -9.90
N LEU A 201 -20.83 4.12 -9.12
CA LEU A 201 -20.97 5.18 -8.13
C LEU A 201 -19.88 5.05 -7.05
N PHE A 202 -19.66 3.85 -6.53
CA PHE A 202 -18.60 3.58 -5.55
C PHE A 202 -17.20 3.82 -6.14
N GLU A 203 -17.00 3.56 -7.43
CA GLU A 203 -15.73 3.86 -8.10
C GLU A 203 -15.56 5.35 -8.46
N CYS A 204 -16.64 6.10 -8.69
CA CYS A 204 -16.55 7.51 -9.11
C CYS A 204 -16.16 8.45 -7.96
N ASP A 205 -16.43 8.08 -6.70
CA ASP A 205 -15.87 8.75 -5.50
C ASP A 205 -14.33 8.78 -5.54
N PHE A 206 -13.68 7.83 -6.24
CA PHE A 206 -12.23 7.75 -6.41
C PHE A 206 -11.66 8.76 -7.42
N ARG A 207 -12.46 9.25 -8.37
CA ARG A 207 -12.01 10.12 -9.47
C ARG A 207 -11.84 11.59 -9.04
N TYR A 208 -12.60 12.04 -8.04
CA TYR A 208 -12.56 13.44 -7.58
C TYR A 208 -11.33 13.77 -6.73
N SER A 209 -10.67 12.77 -6.12
CA SER A 209 -9.49 12.98 -5.28
C SER A 209 -8.17 13.05 -6.06
N TYR A 210 -8.13 12.66 -7.33
CA TYR A 210 -6.90 12.64 -8.14
C TYR A 210 -6.66 13.92 -8.96
N GLN A 211 -7.62 14.85 -8.99
CA GLN A 211 -7.54 16.04 -9.83
C GLN A 211 -7.12 17.30 -9.07
N ILE A 212 -6.86 17.19 -7.76
CA ILE A 212 -6.39 18.30 -6.91
C ILE A 212 -4.85 18.30 -6.76
N ASP A 213 -4.16 17.17 -6.99
CA ASP A 213 -2.69 17.07 -6.79
C ASP A 213 -1.83 17.30 -8.05
N PHE A 214 -2.43 17.64 -9.20
CA PHE A 214 -1.70 17.94 -10.45
C PHE A 214 -1.84 19.40 -10.92
N ALA A 215 -2.44 20.28 -10.11
CA ALA A 215 -2.72 21.67 -10.48
C ALA A 215 -2.02 22.72 -9.59
N ASN A 216 -0.99 22.37 -8.83
CA ASN A 216 -0.08 23.32 -8.18
C ASN A 216 1.37 22.86 -8.30
#